data_AF-A0AAD1Y418-F1
#
_entry.id   AF-A0AAD1Y418-F1
#
_cell.length_a   1.000
_cell.length_b   1.000
_cell.length_c   1.000
_cell.angle_alpha   90.00
_cell.angle_beta   90.00
_cell.angle_gamma   90.00
#
_symmetry.space_group_name_H-M   'P 1'
#
loop_
_entity.id
_entity.type
_entity.pdbx_description
1 polymer ?
#
loop_
_entity_poly.entity_id
_entity_poly.type
_entity_poly.pdbx_seq_one_letter_code
_entity_poly.pdbx_strand_id
1 'polypeptide(L)'
;MSTGLAHWGNDKGGMCYAACQEAYVMWNSSMFYCRKGCDFAMGRMQDPDDRLEAENMCKMLSSKLYVTNKEYALEDIEDLRIHGYQYAMNADNVYKACLAGIRRQKY
;
A
#
# COMPACT_ATOMS: atom_id res chain seq x y z
N MET A 1 -23.83 -2.84 -20.25
CA MET A 1 -22.37 -2.69 -20.13
C MET A 1 -22.11 -1.71 -18.99
N SER A 2 -21.76 -2.20 -17.80
CA SER A 2 -21.39 -1.31 -16.70
C SER A 2 -20.01 -0.73 -16.99
N THR A 3 -19.93 0.59 -17.03
CA THR A 3 -18.68 1.33 -17.11
C THR A 3 -17.88 1.06 -15.83
N GLY A 4 -16.80 0.31 -15.97
CA GLY A 4 -15.87 -0.05 -14.89
C GLY A 4 -15.06 1.12 -14.36
N LEU A 5 -15.72 2.13 -13.81
CA LEU A 5 -15.11 2.99 -12.79
C LEU A 5 -15.07 2.16 -11.51
N ALA A 6 -13.88 1.76 -11.09
CA ALA A 6 -13.65 1.09 -9.82
C ALA A 6 -14.46 1.81 -8.74
N HIS A 7 -15.48 1.13 -8.21
CA HIS A 7 -16.41 1.72 -7.27
C HIS A 7 -15.65 2.02 -5.99
N TRP A 8 -15.20 3.26 -5.84
CA TRP A 8 -14.78 3.86 -4.57
C TRP A 8 -15.99 3.83 -3.63
N GLY A 9 -16.20 2.68 -2.99
CA GLY A 9 -17.08 2.56 -1.85
C GLY A 9 -16.22 2.63 -0.61
N ASN A 10 -16.28 3.75 0.12
CA ASN A 10 -15.73 3.87 1.47
C ASN A 10 -16.27 2.75 2.40
N ASP A 11 -17.33 2.08 1.99
CA ASP A 11 -18.02 1.02 2.72
C ASP A 11 -17.34 -0.35 2.56
N LYS A 12 -16.54 -0.56 1.50
CA LYS A 12 -15.87 -1.85 1.23
C LYS A 12 -14.44 -1.87 1.74
N GLY A 13 -13.66 -0.81 1.56
CA GLY A 13 -12.31 -0.67 2.16
C GLY A 13 -12.23 0.24 3.39
N GLY A 14 -13.38 0.71 3.88
CA GLY A 14 -13.51 1.34 5.19
C GLY A 14 -12.61 2.56 5.43
N MET A 15 -12.35 2.79 6.72
CA MET A 15 -11.43 3.80 7.24
C MET A 15 -10.01 3.72 6.64
N CYS A 16 -9.63 2.62 5.96
CA CYS A 16 -8.29 2.48 5.39
C CYS A 16 -8.01 3.54 4.32
N TYR A 17 -8.95 3.75 3.39
CA TYR A 17 -8.77 4.73 2.32
C TYR A 17 -8.76 6.18 2.85
N ALA A 18 -9.58 6.47 3.86
CA ALA A 18 -9.59 7.76 4.54
C ALA A 18 -8.28 8.00 5.32
N ALA A 19 -7.81 6.99 6.07
CA ALA A 19 -6.55 7.06 6.79
C ALA A 19 -5.34 7.22 5.85
N CYS A 20 -5.38 6.65 4.64
CA CYS A 20 -4.37 6.91 3.61
C CYS A 20 -4.43 8.35 3.08
N GLN A 21 -5.63 8.94 3.00
CA GLN A 21 -5.80 10.33 2.57
C GLN A 21 -5.36 11.33 3.64
N GLU A 22 -5.50 10.99 4.93
CA GLU A 22 -4.98 11.81 6.04
C GLU A 22 -3.47 11.67 6.21
N ALA A 23 -2.91 10.49 5.89
CA ALA A 23 -1.49 10.21 6.09
C ALA A 23 -0.58 10.92 5.08
N TYR A 24 -1.08 11.26 3.90
CA TYR A 24 -0.30 11.86 2.81
C TYR A 24 -0.89 13.20 2.36
N VAL A 25 -0.02 14.10 1.89
CA VAL A 25 -0.51 15.32 1.24
C VAL A 25 -1.25 14.97 -0.05
N MET A 26 -2.31 15.71 -0.38
CA MET A 26 -3.23 15.39 -1.47
C MET A 26 -2.57 15.13 -2.83
N TRP A 27 -1.45 15.81 -3.11
CA TRP A 27 -0.70 15.71 -4.37
C TRP A 27 0.36 14.60 -4.38
N ASN A 28 0.57 13.90 -3.26
CA ASN A 28 1.59 12.86 -3.15
C ASN A 28 1.04 11.53 -3.68
N SER A 29 1.70 10.98 -4.71
CA SER A 29 1.36 9.69 -5.30
C SER A 29 1.45 8.52 -4.32
N SER A 30 2.15 8.66 -3.19
CA SER A 30 2.16 7.67 -2.11
C SER A 30 0.77 7.39 -1.54
N MET A 31 -0.16 8.34 -1.62
CA MET A 31 -1.57 8.10 -1.29
C MET A 31 -2.17 6.98 -2.15
N PHE A 32 -1.87 6.95 -3.46
CA PHE A 32 -2.35 5.92 -4.36
C PHE A 32 -1.81 4.53 -3.97
N TYR A 33 -0.52 4.43 -3.66
CA TYR A 33 0.10 3.17 -3.24
C TYR A 33 -0.43 2.69 -1.89
N CYS A 34 -0.70 3.59 -0.95
CA CYS A 34 -1.38 3.26 0.30
C CYS A 34 -2.77 2.68 0.07
N ARG A 35 -3.56 3.27 -0.84
CA ARG A 35 -4.88 2.71 -1.19
C ARG A 35 -4.76 1.33 -1.85
N LYS A 36 -3.72 1.08 -2.65
CA LYS A 36 -3.43 -0.27 -3.18
C LYS A 36 -3.11 -1.28 -2.07
N GLY A 37 -2.43 -0.85 -1.02
CA GLY A 37 -2.26 -1.66 0.19
C GLY A 37 -3.58 -2.06 0.85
N CYS A 38 -4.54 -1.13 0.95
CA CYS A 38 -5.89 -1.45 1.43
C CYS A 38 -6.54 -2.52 0.54
N ASP A 39 -6.50 -2.35 -0.80
CA ASP A 39 -7.05 -3.31 -1.77
C ASP A 39 -6.45 -4.72 -1.60
N PHE A 40 -5.13 -4.79 -1.34
CA PHE A 40 -4.43 -6.07 -1.14
C PHE A 40 -4.82 -6.76 0.15
N ALA A 41 -5.04 -6.00 1.23
CA ALA A 41 -5.39 -6.52 2.53
C ALA A 41 -6.89 -6.84 2.71
N MET A 42 -7.75 -6.38 1.79
CA MET A 42 -9.18 -6.67 1.79
C MET A 42 -9.46 -8.17 1.96
N GLY A 43 -10.07 -8.56 3.08
CA GLY A 43 -10.40 -9.96 3.39
C GLY A 43 -9.21 -10.86 3.69
N ARG A 44 -8.00 -10.30 3.84
CA ARG A 44 -6.73 -11.02 4.09
C ARG A 44 -6.08 -10.67 5.44
N MET A 45 -6.67 -9.77 6.23
CA MET A 45 -6.00 -9.18 7.39
C MET A 45 -6.14 -10.01 8.68
N GLN A 46 -7.14 -10.88 8.76
CA GLN A 46 -7.37 -11.73 9.95
C GLN A 46 -6.34 -12.84 10.07
N ASP A 47 -6.02 -13.50 8.95
CA ASP A 47 -5.10 -14.63 8.93
C ASP A 47 -3.66 -14.16 8.69
N PRO A 48 -2.68 -14.65 9.47
CA PRO A 48 -1.29 -14.23 9.35
C PRO A 48 -0.67 -14.61 8.00
N ASP A 49 -1.09 -15.73 7.42
CA ASP A 49 -0.61 -16.20 6.11
C ASP A 49 -1.12 -15.32 4.96
N ASP A 50 -2.41 -14.95 5.00
CA ASP A 50 -3.01 -14.06 4.01
C ASP A 50 -2.47 -12.63 4.12
N ARG A 51 -2.13 -12.20 5.35
CA ARG A 51 -1.44 -10.92 5.56
C ARG A 51 -0.03 -10.95 4.95
N LEU A 52 0.69 -12.06 5.10
CA LEU A 52 2.00 -12.24 4.46
C LEU A 52 1.87 -12.23 2.93
N GLU A 53 0.82 -12.84 2.38
CA GLU A 53 0.50 -12.75 0.96
C GLU A 53 0.30 -11.29 0.52
N ALA A 54 -0.47 -10.51 1.29
CA ALA A 54 -0.68 -9.09 1.01
C ALA A 54 0.63 -8.29 1.05
N GLU A 55 1.49 -8.54 2.04
CA GLU A 55 2.81 -7.90 2.14
C GLU A 55 3.70 -8.28 0.94
N ASN A 56 3.64 -9.53 0.47
CA ASN A 56 4.34 -9.98 -0.74
C ASN A 56 3.79 -9.33 -2.01
N MET A 57 2.48 -9.07 -2.10
CA MET A 57 1.90 -8.29 -3.19
C MET A 57 2.44 -6.86 -3.22
N CYS A 58 2.63 -6.22 -2.06
CA CYS A 58 3.30 -4.92 -1.98
C CYS A 58 4.77 -5.01 -2.46
N LYS A 59 5.52 -6.05 -2.07
CA LYS A 59 6.90 -6.26 -2.56
C LYS A 59 6.94 -6.40 -4.08
N MET A 60 6.05 -7.22 -4.64
CA MET A 60 5.93 -7.39 -6.09
C MET A 60 5.55 -6.08 -6.79
N LEU A 61 4.68 -5.27 -6.21
CA LEU A 61 4.30 -3.97 -6.76
C LEU A 61 5.50 -3.02 -6.81
N SER A 62 6.25 -2.88 -5.73
CA SER A 62 7.46 -2.04 -5.69
C SER A 62 8.53 -2.51 -6.66
N SER A 63 8.79 -3.82 -6.75
CA SER A 63 9.77 -4.39 -7.69
C SER A 63 9.35 -4.31 -9.15
N LYS A 64 8.04 -4.21 -9.45
CA LYS A 64 7.54 -3.98 -10.82
C LYS A 64 7.70 -2.52 -11.24
N LEU A 65 7.55 -1.59 -10.31
CA LEU A 65 7.66 -0.15 -10.59
C LEU A 65 9.11 0.31 -10.65
N TYR A 66 9.97 -0.32 -9.86
CA TYR A 66 11.38 -0.01 -9.75
C TYR A 66 12.18 -1.30 -9.84
N VAL A 67 13.20 -1.31 -10.70
CA VAL A 67 14.16 -2.43 -10.74
C VAL A 67 14.91 -2.44 -9.41
N THR A 68 14.53 -3.35 -8.51
CA THR A 68 15.24 -3.57 -7.27
C THR A 68 16.53 -4.33 -7.59
N ASN A 69 17.66 -3.63 -7.67
CA ASN A 69 18.98 -4.26 -7.65
C ASN A 69 19.16 -4.98 -6.30
N LYS A 70 20.04 -6.00 -6.23
CA LYS A 70 20.29 -6.79 -5.00
C LYS A 70 20.66 -5.95 -3.76
N GLU A 71 21.12 -4.71 -3.93
CA GLU A 71 21.39 -3.74 -2.84
C GLU A 71 20.12 -3.08 -2.26
N TYR A 72 19.00 -3.09 -2.99
CA TYR A 72 17.69 -2.60 -2.54
C TYR A 72 16.75 -3.79 -2.32
N ALA A 73 17.23 -4.79 -1.57
CA ALA A 73 16.38 -5.88 -1.13
C ALA A 73 15.29 -5.29 -0.22
N LEU A 74 14.04 -5.33 -0.66
CA LEU A 74 12.86 -4.92 0.12
C LEU A 74 12.66 -5.74 1.41
N GLU A 75 13.58 -6.67 1.69
CA GLU A 75 13.65 -7.50 2.89
C GLU A 75 14.36 -6.78 4.04
N ASP A 76 15.25 -5.81 3.76
CA ASP A 76 16.10 -5.14 4.76
C ASP A 76 15.73 -3.65 4.96
N ILE A 77 14.43 -3.38 5.13
CA ILE A 77 13.93 -2.02 5.32
C ILE A 77 13.79 -1.75 6.83
N GLU A 78 14.73 -0.97 7.38
CA GLU A 78 14.82 -0.69 8.83
C GLU A 78 13.64 0.11 9.40
N ASP A 79 13.09 1.07 8.65
CA ASP A 79 11.98 1.92 9.12
C ASP A 79 10.75 1.84 8.21
N LEU A 80 9.66 1.29 8.76
CA LEU A 80 8.38 1.12 8.06
C LEU A 80 7.37 2.24 8.38
N ARG A 81 7.81 3.31 9.07
CA ARG A 81 6.99 4.50 9.27
C ARG A 81 6.87 5.29 7.96
N ILE A 82 5.76 6.02 7.86
CA ILE A 82 5.45 6.85 6.70
C ILE A 82 5.32 8.32 7.13
N HIS A 83 5.75 9.21 6.25
CA HIS A 83 5.57 10.66 6.40
C HIS A 83 4.75 11.24 5.25
N GLY A 84 4.01 12.33 5.49
CA GLY A 84 3.09 12.87 4.49
C GLY A 84 3.76 13.36 3.18
N TYR A 85 5.03 13.73 3.26
CA TYR A 85 5.88 14.13 2.12
C TYR A 85 6.81 13.02 1.63
N GLN A 86 6.60 11.79 2.06
CA GLN A 86 7.36 10.65 1.56
C GLN A 86 6.85 10.31 0.16
N TYR A 87 7.53 10.81 -0.86
CA TYR A 87 7.16 10.59 -2.25
C TYR A 87 7.64 9.22 -2.74
N ALA A 88 6.80 8.54 -3.51
CA ALA A 88 7.09 7.27 -4.15
C ALA A 88 8.07 7.44 -5.32
N MET A 89 9.32 7.82 -5.03
CA MET A 89 10.39 8.00 -6.01
C MET A 89 11.34 6.79 -6.11
N ASN A 90 11.20 5.83 -5.21
CA ASN A 90 11.99 4.61 -5.15
C ASN A 90 11.12 3.42 -4.68
N ALA A 91 11.67 2.21 -4.83
CA ALA A 91 11.01 0.97 -4.44
C ALA A 91 10.60 0.97 -2.95
N ASP A 92 11.49 1.46 -2.08
CA ASP A 92 11.27 1.50 -0.63
C ASP A 92 10.08 2.37 -0.24
N ASN A 93 9.96 3.57 -0.82
CA ASN A 93 8.85 4.46 -0.49
C ASN A 93 7.52 3.94 -1.03
N VAL A 94 7.53 3.29 -2.20
CA VAL A 94 6.34 2.58 -2.70
C VAL A 94 5.96 1.45 -1.75
N TYR A 95 6.93 0.64 -1.33
CA TYR A 95 6.69 -0.48 -0.44
C TYR A 95 6.15 -0.01 0.92
N LYS A 96 6.80 0.98 1.55
CA LYS A 96 6.34 1.58 2.82
C LYS A 96 4.93 2.16 2.70
N ALA A 97 4.63 2.84 1.59
CA ALA A 97 3.31 3.40 1.35
C ALA A 97 2.25 2.29 1.19
N CYS A 98 2.55 1.26 0.41
CA CYS A 98 1.66 0.11 0.24
C CYS A 98 1.43 -0.64 1.57
N LEU A 99 2.49 -0.91 2.30
CA LEU A 99 2.42 -1.61 3.59
C LEU A 99 1.67 -0.81 4.65
N ALA A 100 1.75 0.53 4.60
CA ALA A 100 0.93 1.41 5.42
C ALA A 100 -0.58 1.25 5.17
N GLY A 101 -0.99 0.94 3.94
CA GLY A 101 -2.37 0.59 3.61
C GLY A 101 -2.79 -0.75 4.22
N ILE A 102 -1.98 -1.80 4.04
CA ILE A 102 -2.25 -3.14 4.61
C ILE A 102 -2.48 -3.05 6.12
N ARG A 103 -1.62 -2.31 6.84
CA ARG A 103 -1.74 -2.11 8.29
C ARG A 103 -2.98 -1.34 8.73
N ARG A 104 -3.55 -0.52 7.84
CA ARG A 104 -4.73 0.32 8.11
C ARG A 104 -6.03 -0.36 7.75
N GLN A 105 -5.99 -1.42 6.95
CA GLN A 105 -7.17 -2.22 6.67
C GLN A 105 -7.60 -2.91 7.97
N LYS A 106 -8.79 -2.61 8.45
CA LYS A 106 -9.46 -3.41 9.47
C LYS A 106 -10.61 -4.08 8.74
N TYR A 107 -10.67 -5.42 8.81
CA TYR A 107 -11.66 -6.29 8.18
C TYR A 107 -11.39 -6.63 6.70
#